data_AF-A0A8C2PGC1-F1
#
_entry.id   AF-A0A8C2PGC1-F1
#
_cell.length_a   1.000
_cell.length_b   1.000
_cell.length_c   1.000
_cell.angle_alpha   90.00
_cell.angle_beta   90.00
_cell.angle_gamma   90.00
#
_symmetry.space_group_name_H-M   'P 1'
#
loop_
_entity.id
_entity.type
_entity.pdbx_description
1 polymer ?
#
loop_
_entity_poly.entity_id
_entity_poly.type
_entity_poly.pdbx_seq_one_letter_code
_entity_poly.pdbx_strand_id
1 'polypeptide(L)'
;MNDYRLEEDPVTKERTFKRFAPRKGDKIYQEFKKFYFYSDAYRPLKFACETIIEEFEDEIFSLVTQEAHQLADALCGGKSDQTC
;
A
#
# COMPACT_ATOMS: atom_id res chain seq x y z
N MET A 1 -6.40 1.76 -8.05
CA MET A 1 -5.14 1.32 -7.40
C MET A 1 -4.26 0.76 -8.51
N ASN A 2 -3.78 1.64 -9.39
CA ASN A 2 -3.19 1.23 -10.69
C ASN A 2 -1.66 1.11 -10.62
N ASP A 3 -1.11 1.23 -9.43
CA ASP A 3 0.33 1.23 -9.21
C ASP A 3 0.85 -0.20 -9.01
N TYR A 4 0.01 -1.23 -8.96
CA TYR A 4 0.44 -2.59 -8.63
C TYR A 4 0.42 -3.51 -9.85
N ARG A 5 1.50 -4.26 -10.05
CA ARG A 5 1.65 -5.27 -11.11
C ARG A 5 2.09 -6.60 -10.52
N LEU A 6 1.50 -7.69 -11.00
CA LEU A 6 1.97 -9.05 -10.71
C LEU A 6 3.19 -9.34 -11.59
N GLU A 7 4.33 -9.62 -10.96
CA GLU A 7 5.53 -10.11 -11.63
C GLU A 7 5.77 -11.56 -11.24
N GLU A 8 6.13 -12.39 -12.22
CA GLU A 8 6.56 -13.76 -12.01
C GLU A 8 8.08 -13.81 -12.23
N ASP A 9 8.82 -14.30 -11.25
CA ASP A 9 10.25 -14.51 -11.40
C ASP A 9 10.49 -15.57 -12.49
N PRO A 10 11.30 -15.27 -13.52
CA PRO A 10 11.50 -16.18 -14.65
C PRO A 10 12.23 -17.48 -14.24
N VAL A 11 12.97 -17.46 -13.13
CA VAL A 11 13.77 -18.57 -12.60
C VAL A 11 12.99 -19.33 -11.52
N THR A 12 12.48 -18.64 -10.50
CA THR A 12 11.83 -19.29 -9.35
C THR A 12 10.33 -19.53 -9.54
N LYS A 13 9.72 -18.89 -10.56
CA LYS A 13 8.27 -18.89 -10.79
C LYS A 13 7.45 -18.30 -9.64
N GLU A 14 8.11 -17.63 -8.71
CA GLU A 14 7.47 -16.96 -7.58
C GLU A 14 6.73 -15.71 -8.06
N ARG A 15 5.52 -15.51 -7.55
CA ARG A 15 4.62 -14.43 -7.94
C ARG A 15 4.63 -13.34 -6.88
N THR A 16 5.06 -12.14 -7.24
CA THR A 16 5.12 -10.99 -6.34
C THR A 16 4.33 -9.82 -6.90
N PHE A 17 3.61 -9.12 -6.02
CA PHE A 17 2.94 -7.86 -6.37
C PHE A 17 3.90 -6.71 -6.12
N LYS A 18 4.40 -6.08 -7.19
CA LYS A 18 5.25 -4.88 -7.07
C LYS A 18 4.45 -3.62 -7.30
N ARG A 19 4.73 -2.61 -6.47
CA ARG A 19 4.22 -1.25 -6.64
C ARG A 19 5.17 -0.43 -7.52
N PHE A 20 4.68 0.00 -8.67
CA PHE A 20 5.25 0.98 -9.56
C PHE A 20 4.59 2.33 -9.33
N ALA A 21 5.27 3.24 -8.63
CA ALA A 21 4.81 4.61 -8.38
C ALA A 21 5.91 5.62 -8.73
N PRO A 22 6.27 5.77 -10.01
CA PRO A 22 7.32 6.69 -10.43
C PRO A 22 6.92 8.15 -10.15
N ARG A 23 7.91 8.98 -9.79
CA ARG A 23 7.74 10.41 -9.50
C ARG A 23 7.85 11.22 -10.79
N LYS A 24 7.38 12.47 -10.75
CA LYS A 24 7.30 13.41 -11.92
C LYS A 24 8.65 13.75 -12.58
N GLY A 25 9.79 13.22 -12.11
CA GLY A 25 11.12 13.38 -12.70
C GLY A 25 11.77 12.08 -13.17
N ASP A 26 11.13 10.93 -12.96
CA ASP A 26 11.72 9.65 -13.34
C ASP A 26 11.60 9.43 -14.84
N LYS A 27 12.65 8.88 -15.47
CA LYS A 27 12.67 8.60 -16.92
C LYS A 27 11.49 7.72 -17.35
N ILE A 28 11.10 6.78 -16.51
CA ILE A 28 9.99 5.85 -16.75
C ILE A 28 8.60 6.48 -16.56
N TYR A 29 8.50 7.70 -16.00
CA TYR A 29 7.21 8.31 -15.63
C TYR A 29 6.26 8.48 -16.83
N GLN A 30 6.79 8.83 -18.00
CA GLN A 30 5.99 9.02 -19.22
C GLN A 30 5.52 7.70 -19.84
N GLU A 31 6.32 6.64 -19.72
CA GLU A 31 5.95 5.30 -20.15
C GLU A 31 4.93 4.69 -19.18
N PHE A 32 5.16 4.88 -17.88
CA PHE A 32 4.29 4.42 -16.80
C PHE A 32 2.84 4.88 -16.98
N LYS A 33 2.62 6.15 -17.34
CA LYS A 33 1.29 6.71 -17.62
C LYS A 33 0.53 6.04 -18.77
N LYS A 34 1.23 5.35 -19.68
CA LYS A 34 0.59 4.66 -20.82
C LYS A 34 0.08 3.28 -20.43
N PHE A 35 0.54 2.73 -19.31
CA PHE A 35 0.08 1.43 -18.84
C PHE A 35 -1.20 1.60 -18.01
N TYR A 36 -2.27 0.93 -18.45
CA TYR A 36 -3.50 0.79 -17.69
C TYR A 36 -3.46 -0.54 -16.94
N PHE A 37 -3.06 -0.49 -15.67
CA PHE A 37 -3.08 -1.67 -14.81
C PHE A 37 -4.49 -1.85 -14.23
N TYR A 38 -5.34 -2.57 -14.97
CA TYR A 38 -6.61 -3.08 -14.44
C TYR A 38 -6.31 -4.32 -13.60
N SER A 39 -5.95 -4.10 -12.34
CA SER A 39 -5.73 -5.17 -11.38
C SER A 39 -7.07 -5.56 -10.75
N ASP A 40 -7.68 -6.63 -11.26
CA ASP A 40 -8.81 -7.29 -10.58
C ASP A 40 -8.41 -7.87 -9.22
N ALA A 41 -7.10 -7.97 -8.93
CA ALA A 41 -6.57 -8.33 -7.62
C ALA A 41 -6.96 -7.31 -6.52
N TYR A 42 -7.27 -6.07 -6.87
CA TYR A 42 -7.80 -5.11 -5.91
C TYR A 42 -9.18 -5.52 -5.37
N ARG A 43 -10.02 -6.24 -6.13
CA ARG A 43 -11.38 -6.55 -5.68
C ARG A 43 -11.38 -7.55 -4.51
N PRO A 44 -10.64 -8.68 -4.57
CA PRO A 44 -10.51 -9.57 -3.41
C PRO A 44 -9.85 -8.90 -2.21
N LEU A 45 -8.80 -8.07 -2.41
CA LEU A 45 -8.17 -7.36 -1.30
C LEU A 45 -9.10 -6.33 -0.68
N LYS A 46 -9.84 -5.57 -1.49
CA LYS A 46 -10.84 -4.62 -1.02
C LYS A 46 -11.88 -5.34 -0.17
N PHE A 47 -12.44 -6.44 -0.68
CA PHE A 47 -13.45 -7.20 0.05
C PHE A 47 -12.89 -7.75 1.37
N ALA A 48 -11.69 -8.34 1.36
CA ALA A 48 -11.05 -8.81 2.57
C ALA A 48 -10.80 -7.69 3.60
N CYS A 49 -10.33 -6.52 3.16
CA CYS A 49 -10.15 -5.37 4.05
C CYS A 49 -11.48 -4.85 4.60
N GLU A 50 -12.53 -4.78 3.77
CA GLU A 50 -13.88 -4.39 4.20
C GLU A 50 -14.40 -5.37 5.26
N THR A 51 -14.30 -6.69 5.02
CA THR A 51 -14.71 -7.71 5.99
C THR A 51 -13.93 -7.62 7.31
N ILE A 52 -12.61 -7.45 7.27
CA ILE A 52 -11.79 -7.31 8.49
C ILE A 52 -12.21 -6.06 9.29
N ILE A 53 -12.44 -4.94 8.61
CA ILE A 53 -12.86 -3.71 9.30
C ILE A 53 -14.27 -3.88 9.88
N GLU A 54 -15.20 -4.47 9.14
CA GLU A 54 -16.57 -4.71 9.60
C GLU A 54 -16.63 -5.65 10.82
N GLU A 55 -15.80 -6.70 10.82
CA GLU A 55 -15.79 -7.68 11.93
C GLU A 55 -15.03 -7.17 13.16
N PHE A 56 -13.97 -6.37 12.98
CA PHE A 56 -13.02 -6.03 14.05
C PHE A 56 -12.88 -4.52 14.30
N GLU A 57 -13.88 -3.70 13.92
CA GLU A 57 -13.81 -2.23 14.02
C GLU A 57 -13.39 -1.75 15.42
N ASP A 58 -14.09 -2.19 16.47
CA ASP A 58 -13.86 -1.77 17.85
C ASP A 58 -12.50 -2.26 18.39
N GLU A 59 -12.09 -3.48 18.03
CA GLU A 59 -10.80 -4.05 18.45
C GLU A 59 -9.64 -3.31 17.80
N ILE A 60 -9.75 -3.01 16.50
CA ILE A 60 -8.78 -2.20 15.76
C ILE A 60 -8.72 -0.80 16.37
N PHE A 61 -9.86 -0.18 16.69
CA PHE A 61 -9.88 1.15 17.30
C PHE A 61 -9.24 1.15 18.70
N SER A 62 -9.52 0.13 19.52
CA SER A 62 -8.91 -0.05 20.83
C SER A 62 -7.39 -0.20 20.74
N LEU A 63 -6.89 -1.01 19.80
CA LEU A 63 -5.45 -1.18 19.58
C LEU A 63 -4.79 0.12 19.09
N VAL A 64 -5.40 0.81 18.12
CA VAL A 64 -4.87 2.07 17.58
C VAL A 64 -4.86 3.17 18.65
N THR A 65 -5.87 3.24 19.52
CA THR A 65 -5.91 4.22 20.61
C THR A 65 -4.90 3.90 21.70
N GLN A 66 -4.70 2.63 22.03
CA GLN A 66 -3.67 2.17 22.97
C GLN A 66 -2.26 2.51 22.47
N GLU A 67 -2.01 2.37 21.17
CA GLU A 67 -0.71 2.61 20.55
C GLU A 67 -0.58 4.00 19.91
N ALA A 68 -1.54 4.91 20.11
CA ALA A 68 -1.66 6.15 19.34
C ALA A 68 -0.38 7.00 19.32
N HIS A 69 0.32 7.08 20.47
CA HIS A 69 1.58 7.81 20.56
C HIS A 69 2.73 7.10 19.82
N GLN A 70 2.85 5.78 19.98
CA GLN A 70 3.88 4.99 19.28
C GLN A 70 3.63 4.95 17.77
N LEU A 71 2.37 4.87 17.38
CA LEU A 71 1.93 4.95 16.00
C LEU A 71 2.22 6.33 15.42
N ALA A 72 1.90 7.41 16.14
CA ALA A 72 2.28 8.76 15.74
C ALA A 72 3.79 8.88 15.58
N ASP A 73 4.59 8.45 16.56
CA ASP A 73 6.05 8.51 16.50
C ASP A 73 6.62 7.69 15.34
N ALA A 74 6.08 6.50 15.06
CA ALA A 74 6.49 5.68 13.92
C ALA A 74 6.12 6.32 12.57
N LEU A 75 4.96 6.96 12.47
CA LEU A 75 4.50 7.65 11.26
C LEU A 75 5.23 8.99 11.06
N CYS A 76 5.59 9.68 12.14
CA CYS A 76 6.23 10.99 12.16
C CYS A 76 7.77 10.91 12.13
N GLY A 77 8.35 9.77 12.54
CA GLY A 77 9.81 9.56 12.68
C GLY A 77 10.63 9.63 11.39
N GLY A 78 9.99 9.81 10.24
CA GLY A 78 10.66 9.97 8.94
C GLY A 78 11.09 11.40 8.59
N LYS A 79 10.73 12.43 9.38
CA LYS A 79 11.19 13.82 9.18
C LYS A 79 11.57 14.46 10.51
N SER A 80 12.85 14.55 10.76
CA SER A 80 13.45 15.14 11.97
C SER A 80 13.34 16.66 12.08
N ASP A 81 12.32 17.34 11.54
CA ASP A 81 12.22 18.80 11.67
C ASP A 81 10.85 19.42 11.33
N GLN A 82 9.76 18.66 11.43
CA GLN A 82 8.44 19.29 11.33
C GLN A 82 7.44 18.60 12.23
N THR A 83 6.89 19.39 13.14
CA THR A 83 5.85 19.05 14.12
C THR A 83 4.79 18.18 13.46
N CYS A 84 4.59 16.99 14.02
CA CYS A 84 3.25 16.43 14.13
C CYS A 84 2.53 17.26 15.22
#